data_AF-A0A3D8GNH1-F1
#
_entry.id   AF-A0A3D8GNH1-F1
#
_cell.length_a   1.000
_cell.length_b   1.000
_cell.length_c   1.000
_cell.angle_alpha   90.00
_cell.angle_beta   90.00
_cell.angle_gamma   90.00
#
_symmetry.space_group_name_H-M   'P 1'
#
loop_
_entity.id
_entity.type
_entity.pdbx_description
1 polymer ?
#
loop_
_entity_poly.entity_id
_entity_poly.type
_entity_poly.pdbx_seq_one_letter_code
_entity_poly.pdbx_strand_id
1 'polypeptide(L)' 'MRRKRGGKGYGKKGMEAVIEWLKSKGGCEWIMVGYNPENTAAENLYKSVGFADKGIAPWGETLSCLHV' A
#
# COMPACT_ATOMS: atom_id res chain seq x y z
N MET A 1 -4.95 28.45 1.93
CA MET A 1 -3.96 28.09 0.90
C MET A 1 -3.37 26.72 1.24
N ARG A 2 -3.87 25.63 0.62
CA ARG A 2 -3.46 24.25 0.94
C ARG A 2 -2.07 24.00 0.34
N ARG A 3 -1.06 23.77 1.19
CA ARG A 3 0.32 23.53 0.74
C ARG A 3 0.36 22.24 -0.10
N LYS A 4 0.55 22.38 -1.43
CA LYS A 4 1.00 21.29 -2.30
C LYS A 4 2.40 20.87 -1.85
N ARG A 5 2.49 19.95 -0.90
CA ARG A 5 3.71 19.15 -0.69
C ARG A 5 3.58 17.95 -1.63
N GLY A 6 4.16 18.08 -2.83
CA GLY A 6 4.37 16.92 -3.70
C GLY A 6 5.11 15.84 -2.91
N GLY A 7 4.61 14.61 -2.97
CA GLY A 7 5.17 13.49 -2.20
C GLY A 7 6.65 13.32 -2.51
N LYS A 8 7.53 13.64 -1.56
CA LYS A 8 8.98 13.49 -1.66
C LYS A 8 9.45 12.02 -1.68
N GLY A 9 8.61 11.09 -2.14
CA GLY A 9 8.86 9.65 -2.11
C GLY A 9 8.83 9.01 -0.72
N TYR A 10 8.57 9.77 0.35
CA TYR A 10 8.56 9.22 1.72
C TYR A 10 7.50 8.15 1.94
N GLY A 11 6.35 8.25 1.27
CA GLY A 11 5.32 7.20 1.35
C GLY A 11 5.83 5.86 0.83
N LYS A 12 6.55 5.88 -0.31
CA LYS A 12 7.17 4.67 -0.89
C LYS A 12 8.28 4.13 0.01
N LYS A 13 9.23 4.97 0.42
CA LYS A 13 10.33 4.56 1.30
C LYS A 13 9.85 4.01 2.64
N GLY A 14 8.82 4.63 3.22
CA GLY A 14 8.21 4.15 4.47
C GLY A 14 7.56 2.78 4.28
N MET A 15 6.83 2.58 3.17
CA MET A 15 6.20 1.30 2.86
C MET A 15 7.23 0.19 2.61
N GLU A 16 8.29 0.50 1.86
CA GLU A 16 9.42 -0.43 1.63
C GLU A 16 10.05 -0.87 2.96
N ALA A 17 10.33 0.08 3.87
CA ALA A 17 10.90 -0.25 5.19
C ALA A 17 9.98 -1.14 6.04
N VAL A 18 8.66 -0.93 5.99
CA VAL A 18 7.69 -1.78 6.70
C VAL A 18 7.64 -3.18 6.11
N ILE A 19 7.63 -3.31 4.77
CA ILE A 19 7.65 -4.60 4.08
C ILE A 19 8.93 -5.37 4.42
N GLU A 20 10.09 -4.72 4.35
CA GLU A 20 11.38 -5.33 4.70
C GLU A 20 11.41 -5.80 6.16
N TRP A 21 10.89 -4.96 7.07
CA TRP A 21 10.79 -5.32 8.48
C TRP A 21 9.89 -6.55 8.69
N LEU A 22 8.72 -6.61 8.03
CA LEU A 22 7.81 -7.76 8.11
C LEU A 22 8.44 -9.04 7.53
N LYS A 23 9.12 -8.95 6.38
CA LYS A 23 9.90 -10.07 5.81
C LYS A 23 10.96 -10.58 6.79
N SER A 24 11.65 -9.68 7.49
CA SER A 24 12.72 -10.04 8.43
C SER A 24 12.22 -10.75 9.70
N LYS A 25 10.95 -10.57 10.09
CA LYS A 25 10.39 -11.20 11.30
C LYS A 25 10.05 -12.68 11.08
N GLY A 26 9.89 -13.12 9.83
CA GLY A 26 9.42 -14.46 9.50
C GLY A 26 7.96 -14.69 9.89
N GLY A 27 7.30 -15.67 9.25
CA GLY A 27 5.93 -16.06 9.57
C GLY A 27 4.83 -15.15 9.00
N CYS A 28 5.18 -14.10 8.26
CA CYS A 28 4.25 -13.33 7.44
C CYS A 28 4.39 -13.80 5.98
N GLU A 29 3.32 -14.32 5.41
CA GLU A 29 3.27 -14.73 3.99
C GLU A 29 2.56 -13.70 3.11
N TRP A 30 1.67 -12.91 3.70
CA TRP A 30 0.82 -11.95 2.99
C TRP A 30 0.63 -10.68 3.79
N ILE A 31 0.76 -9.54 3.12
CA ILE A 31 0.36 -8.23 3.62
C ILE A 31 -0.89 -7.81 2.86
N MET A 32 -1.95 -7.42 3.56
CA MET A 32 -3.19 -6.91 2.96
C MET A 32 -3.46 -5.47 3.40
N VAL A 33 -3.97 -4.67 2.46
CA VAL A 33 -4.37 -3.28 2.72
C VAL A 33 -5.69 -2.96 2.01
N GLY A 34 -6.55 -2.23 2.70
CA GLY A 34 -7.78 -1.63 2.15
C GLY A 34 -7.58 -0.15 1.89
N TYR A 35 -8.07 0.37 0.76
CA TYR A 35 -8.10 1.80 0.48
C TYR A 35 -9.36 2.18 -0.31
N ASN A 36 -9.80 3.43 -0.18
CA ASN A 36 -10.91 3.95 -0.98
C ASN A 36 -10.56 3.88 -2.49
N PRO A 37 -11.41 3.30 -3.36
CA PRO A 37 -11.15 3.17 -4.79
C PRO A 37 -10.82 4.49 -5.50
N GLU A 38 -11.32 5.63 -4.99
CA GLU A 38 -11.02 6.96 -5.54
C GLU A 38 -9.63 7.49 -5.13
N ASN A 39 -8.95 6.83 -4.18
CA ASN A 39 -7.63 7.20 -3.72
C ASN A 39 -6.53 6.67 -4.65
N THR A 40 -6.48 7.23 -5.84
CA THR A 40 -5.47 6.92 -6.88
C THR A 40 -4.03 7.13 -6.40
N ALA A 41 -3.79 8.00 -5.42
CA ALA A 41 -2.46 8.18 -4.83
C ALA A 41 -2.02 6.96 -4.01
N ALA A 42 -2.94 6.36 -3.25
CA ALA A 42 -2.68 5.13 -2.48
C ALA A 42 -2.54 3.93 -3.42
N GLU A 43 -3.43 3.79 -4.40
CA GLU A 43 -3.34 2.76 -5.45
C GLU A 43 -1.95 2.75 -6.11
N ASN A 44 -1.49 3.90 -6.60
CA ASN A 44 -0.18 4.04 -7.24
C ASN A 44 0.97 3.70 -6.28
N LEU A 45 0.86 4.11 -5.01
CA LEU A 45 1.86 3.77 -3.99
C LEU A 45 1.96 2.25 -3.79
N TYR A 46 0.84 1.58 -3.54
CA TYR A 46 0.81 0.14 -3.27
C TYR A 46 1.27 -0.67 -4.50
N LYS A 47 0.82 -0.31 -5.71
CA LYS A 47 1.30 -0.92 -6.95
C LYS A 47 2.80 -0.72 -7.16
N SER A 48 3.34 0.45 -6.80
CA SER A 48 4.77 0.76 -6.96
C SER A 48 5.73 -0.05 -6.07
N VAL A 49 5.18 -0.75 -5.06
CA VAL A 49 5.93 -1.62 -4.14
C VAL A 49 5.49 -3.08 -4.21
N GLY A 50 4.67 -3.45 -5.21
CA GLY A 50 4.36 -4.84 -5.55
C GLY A 50 3.00 -5.37 -5.07
N PHE A 51 2.13 -4.55 -4.49
CA PHE A 51 0.78 -5.00 -4.17
C PHE A 51 -0.05 -5.23 -5.43
N ALA A 52 -0.92 -6.25 -5.39
CA ALA A 52 -1.87 -6.58 -6.44
C ALA A 52 -3.30 -6.51 -5.90
N ASP A 53 -4.18 -5.86 -6.66
CA ASP A 53 -5.60 -5.69 -6.29
C ASP A 53 -6.32 -7.05 -6.28
N LYS A 54 -7.19 -7.23 -5.28
CA LYS A 54 -8.01 -8.44 -5.05
C LYS A 54 -9.50 -8.18 -5.20
N GLY A 55 -9.89 -6.95 -5.49
CA GLY A 55 -11.27 -6.55 -5.70
C GLY A 55 -11.77 -5.56 -4.65
N ILE A 56 -13.06 -5.28 -4.69
CA ILE A 56 -13.73 -4.34 -3.78
C ILE A 56 -14.40 -5.14 -2.67
N ALA A 57 -14.10 -4.80 -1.43
CA ALA A 57 -14.74 -5.38 -0.26
C ALA A 57 -16.22 -4.96 -0.16
N PRO A 58 -17.06 -5.71 0.58
CA PRO A 58 -18.47 -5.36 0.77
C PRO A 58 -18.72 -3.97 1.37
N TRP A 59 -17.72 -3.39 2.05
CA TRP A 59 -17.77 -2.05 2.62
C TRP A 59 -17.20 -0.95 1.71
N GLY A 60 -16.88 -1.28 0.46
CA GLY A 60 -16.55 -0.29 -0.58
C GLY A 60 -15.07 0.07 -0.72
N GLU A 61 -14.16 -0.61 -0.02
CA GLU A 61 -12.70 -0.41 -0.19
C GLU A 61 -12.09 -1.39 -1.19
N THR A 62 -11.11 -0.93 -1.97
CA THR A 62 -10.24 -1.80 -2.75
C THR A 62 -9.30 -2.55 -1.81
N LEU A 63 -9.33 -3.87 -1.85
CA LEU A 63 -8.36 -4.73 -1.19
C LEU A 63 -7.19 -4.99 -2.11
N SER A 64 -5.98 -4.86 -1.60
CA SER A 64 -4.75 -5.16 -2.32
C SER A 64 -3.83 -5.97 -1.44
N CYS A 65 -3.08 -6.91 -2.02
CA CYS A 65 -2.18 -7.77 -1.25
C CYS A 65 -0.78 -7.87 -1.86
N LEU A 66 0.21 -8.08 -0.99
CA LEU A 66 1.59 -8.36 -1.35
C LEU A 66 2.00 -9.71 -0.75
N HIS A 67 2.58 -10.59 -1.57
CA HIS A 67 3.28 -11.77 -1.07
C HIS A 67 4.70 -11.37 -0.64
N VAL A 68 5.08 -11.73 0.59
CA VAL A 68 6.34 -11.31 1.22
C VAL A 68 7.40 -12.40 1.18
#